data_AF-A0A1Y2T4P7-F1
#
_entry.id   AF-A0A1Y2T4P7-F1
#
_cell.length_a   1.000
_cell.length_b   1.000
_cell.length_c   1.000
_cell.angle_alpha   90.00
_cell.angle_beta   90.00
_cell.angle_gamma   90.00
#
_symmetry.space_group_name_H-M   'P 1'
#
loop_
_entity.id
_entity.type
_entity.pdbx_description
1 polymer ?
#
loop_
_entity_poly.entity_id
_entity_poly.type
_entity_poly.pdbx_seq_one_letter_code
_entity_poly.pdbx_strand_id
1 'polypeptide(L)'
;MPGIRETDLPGIGRKFLIETRSGDKMVVVVHDDGRRAIYHFDQEDPDEPVSMVTLDDTEARQVAAIVGGLAYQPKVLEEMDMDVNDLMIKWYRLGPHSPGAPSCSSWWSSARSS
;
A
#
# COMPACT_ATOMS: atom_id res chain seq x y z
N MET A 1 -8.94 5.01 18.57
CA MET A 1 -8.79 5.37 17.14
C MET A 1 -9.07 6.85 17.03
N PRO A 2 -8.23 7.66 16.34
CA PRO A 2 -8.70 8.97 15.90
C PRO A 2 -10.05 8.78 15.19
N GLY A 3 -11.08 9.49 15.68
CA GLY A 3 -12.46 9.24 15.28
C GLY A 3 -12.76 9.96 13.99
N ILE A 4 -13.26 9.23 12.98
CA ILE A 4 -13.96 9.84 11.85
C ILE A 4 -15.41 10.03 12.29
N ARG A 5 -15.93 11.26 12.23
CA ARG A 5 -17.34 11.55 12.53
C ARG A 5 -18.06 11.89 11.24
N GLU A 6 -19.13 11.15 10.94
CA GLU A 6 -19.97 11.36 9.77
C GLU A 6 -21.18 12.22 10.13
N THR A 7 -21.61 13.05 9.19
CA THR A 7 -22.84 13.84 9.31
C THR A 7 -23.45 13.99 7.92
N ASP A 8 -24.68 13.54 7.76
CA ASP A 8 -25.44 13.80 6.53
C ASP A 8 -25.80 15.28 6.44
N LEU A 9 -25.67 15.86 5.24
CA LEU A 9 -26.04 17.22 4.90
C LEU A 9 -27.16 17.17 3.86
N PRO A 10 -28.45 17.21 4.28
CA PRO A 10 -29.58 17.07 3.36
C PRO A 10 -29.53 18.09 2.21
N GLY A 11 -29.52 17.58 0.97
CA GLY A 11 -29.47 18.39 -0.25
C GLY A 11 -28.07 18.91 -0.64
N ILE A 12 -27.03 18.52 0.10
CA ILE A 12 -25.63 18.86 -0.21
C ILE A 12 -24.81 17.59 -0.38
N GLY A 13 -24.92 16.64 0.56
CA GLY A 13 -24.23 15.36 0.54
C GLY A 13 -23.84 14.89 1.93
N ARG A 14 -22.58 14.50 2.15
CA ARG A 14 -22.09 13.99 3.44
C ARG A 14 -20.80 14.66 3.88
N LYS A 15 -20.74 15.02 5.16
CA LYS A 15 -19.57 15.57 5.84
C LYS A 15 -18.87 14.50 6.67
N PHE A 16 -17.54 14.51 6.60
CA PHE A 16 -16.63 13.69 7.38
C PHE A 16 -15.70 14.62 8.14
N LEU A 17 -15.76 14.61 9.47
CA LEU A 17 -14.79 15.28 10.33
C LEU A 17 -13.72 14.25 10.71
N ILE A 18 -12.46 14.62 10.53
CA ILE A 18 -11.30 13.79 10.83
C ILE A 18 -10.40 14.57 11.78
N GLU A 19 -10.05 13.96 12.90
CA GLU A 19 -9.08 14.47 13.86
C GLU A 19 -7.91 13.49 13.89
N THR A 20 -6.71 13.94 13.51
CA THR A 20 -5.53 13.08 13.48
C THR A 20 -4.93 12.92 14.88
N ARG A 21 -4.02 11.97 15.05
CA ARG A 21 -3.27 11.82 16.32
C ARG A 21 -2.30 12.97 16.58
N SER A 22 -1.88 13.71 15.55
CA SER A 22 -1.04 14.91 15.66
C SER A 22 -1.82 16.15 16.10
N GLY A 23 -3.16 16.05 16.20
CA GLY A 23 -4.03 17.17 16.58
C GLY A 23 -4.61 17.92 15.38
N ASP A 24 -4.26 17.53 14.15
CA ASP A 24 -4.78 18.20 12.95
C ASP A 24 -6.25 17.88 12.76
N LYS A 25 -7.03 18.91 12.46
CA LYS A 25 -8.45 18.80 12.17
C LYS A 25 -8.68 19.07 10.69
N MET A 26 -9.38 18.15 10.03
CA MET A 26 -9.79 18.33 8.64
C MET A 26 -11.24 17.90 8.44
N VAL A 27 -11.89 18.53 7.47
CA VAL A 27 -13.25 18.16 7.05
C VAL A 27 -13.23 17.79 5.58
N VAL A 28 -13.87 16.69 5.23
CA VAL A 28 -14.16 16.33 3.85
C VAL A 28 -15.67 16.36 3.65
N VAL A 29 -16.14 17.08 2.63
CA VAL A 29 -17.54 17.07 2.19
C VAL A 29 -17.59 16.40 0.84
N VAL A 30 -18.37 15.32 0.75
CA VAL A 30 -18.70 14.65 -0.52
C VAL A 30 -20.06 15.18 -0.93
N HIS A 31 -20.11 15.92 -2.04
CA HIS A 31 -21.35 16.46 -2.57
C HIS A 31 -22.11 15.42 -3.40
N ASP A 32 -23.43 15.54 -3.45
CA ASP A 32 -24.30 14.66 -4.24
C ASP A 32 -24.06 14.77 -5.75
N ASP A 33 -23.47 15.89 -6.20
CA ASP A 33 -23.06 16.13 -7.60
C ASP A 33 -21.69 15.52 -7.95
N GLY A 34 -21.05 14.82 -7.01
CA GLY A 34 -19.75 14.17 -7.20
C GLY A 34 -18.55 15.05 -6.87
N ARG A 35 -18.71 16.33 -6.50
CA ARG A 35 -17.58 17.15 -6.05
C ARG A 35 -17.16 16.80 -4.64
N ARG A 36 -15.88 16.97 -4.32
CA ARG A 36 -15.36 16.83 -2.95
C ARG A 36 -14.72 18.15 -2.52
N ALA A 37 -15.08 18.64 -1.36
CA ALA A 37 -14.43 19.79 -0.73
C ALA A 37 -13.65 19.31 0.50
N ILE A 38 -12.38 19.69 0.59
CA ILE A 38 -11.49 19.37 1.71
C ILE A 38 -11.15 20.69 2.40
N TYR A 39 -11.37 20.75 3.71
CA TYR A 39 -11.08 21.89 4.56
C TYR A 39 -9.99 21.52 5.57
N HIS A 40 -9.01 22.39 5.71
CA HIS A 40 -7.94 22.29 6.69
C HIS A 40 -8.12 23.40 7.74
N PHE A 41 -8.00 23.04 9.01
CA PHE A 41 -8.15 23.94 10.15
C PHE A 41 -6.81 24.09 10.86
N ASP A 42 -6.56 25.27 11.41
CA ASP A 42 -5.47 25.45 12.35
C ASP A 42 -5.82 24.76 13.68
N GLN A 43 -4.81 24.30 14.40
CA GLN A 43 -4.99 23.84 15.78
C GLN A 43 -5.23 25.01 16.73
N GLU A 44 -4.66 26.19 16.44
CA GLU A 44 -4.84 27.40 17.26
C GLU A 44 -6.20 28.06 17.05
N ASP A 45 -6.80 27.89 15.88
CA ASP A 45 -8.14 28.38 15.52
C ASP A 45 -8.94 27.29 14.78
N PRO A 46 -9.62 26.39 15.52
CA PRO A 46 -10.33 25.26 14.94
C PRO A 46 -11.73 25.62 14.41
N ASP A 47 -12.17 26.88 14.56
CA ASP A 47 -13.51 27.32 14.18
C ASP A 47 -13.57 27.83 12.74
N GLU A 48 -12.45 28.36 12.21
CA GLU A 48 -12.34 28.81 10.83
C GLU A 48 -11.36 27.96 10.00
N PRO A 49 -11.74 27.58 8.76
CA PRO A 49 -10.81 26.86 7.89
C PRO A 49 -9.73 27.79 7.34
N VAL A 50 -8.47 27.41 7.49
CA VAL A 50 -7.32 28.13 6.92
C VAL A 50 -7.28 27.99 5.40
N SER A 51 -7.67 26.83 4.89
CA SER A 51 -7.69 26.57 3.45
C SER A 51 -8.77 25.57 3.05
N MET A 52 -9.17 25.67 1.78
CA MET A 52 -10.14 24.80 1.14
C MET A 52 -9.63 24.38 -0.25
N VAL A 53 -9.78 23.10 -0.55
CA VAL A 53 -9.56 22.54 -1.88
C VAL A 53 -10.85 21.90 -2.36
N THR A 54 -11.27 22.20 -3.58
CA THR A 54 -12.40 21.52 -4.24
C THR A 54 -11.87 20.67 -5.38
N LEU A 55 -12.35 19.44 -5.46
CA LEU A 55 -11.96 18.44 -6.46
C LEU A 55 -13.20 17.94 -7.18
N ASP A 56 -13.09 17.72 -8.48
CA ASP A 56 -14.09 16.96 -9.21
C ASP A 56 -14.01 15.45 -8.91
N ASP A 57 -14.90 14.67 -9.52
CA ASP A 57 -14.99 13.23 -9.28
C ASP A 57 -13.76 12.44 -9.78
N THR A 58 -13.06 12.94 -10.80
CA THR A 58 -11.85 12.31 -11.33
C THR A 58 -10.64 12.66 -10.47
N GLU A 59 -10.45 13.94 -10.15
CA GLU A 59 -9.37 14.45 -9.32
C GLU A 59 -9.42 13.85 -7.91
N ALA A 60 -10.62 13.76 -7.31
CA ALA A 60 -10.81 13.17 -5.99
C ALA A 60 -10.36 11.70 -5.94
N ARG A 61 -10.64 10.92 -6.99
CA ARG A 61 -10.19 9.51 -7.07
C ARG A 61 -8.68 9.41 -7.22
N GLN A 62 -8.05 10.30 -7.97
CA GLN A 62 -6.59 10.33 -8.10
C GLN A 62 -5.93 10.67 -6.76
N VAL A 63 -6.43 11.68 -6.06
CA VAL A 63 -5.95 12.03 -4.71
C VAL A 63 -6.15 10.87 -3.73
N ALA A 64 -7.32 10.22 -3.76
CA ALA A 64 -7.58 9.04 -2.93
C ALA A 64 -6.62 7.89 -3.21
N ALA A 65 -6.23 7.66 -4.47
CA ALA A 65 -5.24 6.64 -4.83
C ALA A 65 -3.84 6.98 -4.27
N ILE A 66 -3.46 8.26 -4.27
CA ILE A 66 -2.19 8.71 -3.66
C ILE A 66 -2.23 8.53 -2.14
N VAL A 67 -3.26 9.03 -1.47
CA VAL A 67 -3.41 8.96 -0.01
C VAL A 67 -3.57 7.52 0.47
N GLY A 68 -4.28 6.68 -0.30
CA GLY A 68 -4.45 5.26 -0.02
C GLY A 68 -3.23 4.39 -0.33
N GLY A 69 -2.12 4.97 -0.82
CA GLY A 69 -0.89 4.24 -1.14
C GLY A 69 -0.97 3.38 -2.42
N LEU A 70 -2.03 3.50 -3.22
CA LEU A 70 -2.21 2.75 -4.47
C LEU A 70 -1.37 3.32 -5.62
N ALA A 71 -1.14 4.64 -5.62
CA ALA A 71 -0.34 5.30 -6.65
C ALA A 71 1.16 5.32 -6.33
N TYR A 72 1.53 5.27 -5.05
CA TYR A 72 2.92 5.31 -4.59
C TYR A 72 3.05 4.63 -3.22
N GLN A 73 3.97 3.66 -3.14
CA GLN A 73 4.29 2.95 -1.91
C GLN A 73 5.74 3.26 -1.49
N PRO A 74 5.99 3.82 -0.29
CA PRO A 74 7.35 4.12 0.16
C PRO A 74 8.19 2.86 0.37
N LYS A 75 9.42 2.84 -0.17
CA LYS A 75 10.36 1.70 -0.10
C LYS A 75 10.68 1.20 1.32
N VAL A 76 10.54 2.06 2.33
CA VAL A 76 10.91 1.77 3.72
C VAL A 76 9.96 0.76 4.37
N LEU A 77 8.73 0.60 3.85
CA LEU A 77 7.79 -0.41 4.35
C LEU A 77 8.11 -1.84 3.85
N GLU A 78 9.06 -1.99 2.92
CA GLU A 78 9.46 -3.27 2.31
C GLU A 78 10.82 -3.77 2.82
N GLU A 79 11.45 -3.14 3.84
CA GLU A 79 12.74 -3.61 4.39
C GLU A 79 12.67 -4.95 5.16
N MET A 80 11.55 -5.68 5.06
CA MET A 80 11.43 -7.07 5.52
C MET A 80 11.13 -8.08 4.39
N ASP A 81 11.14 -7.68 3.13
CA ASP A 81 11.31 -8.63 2.02
C ASP A 81 12.78 -8.65 1.64
N MET A 82 13.48 -9.69 2.10
CA MET A 82 14.80 -10.05 1.61
C MET A 82 14.78 -10.01 0.08
N ASP A 83 15.62 -9.15 -0.52
CA ASP A 83 15.72 -8.99 -1.97
C ASP A 83 16.20 -10.32 -2.60
N VAL A 84 15.25 -11.16 -3.03
CA VAL A 84 15.53 -12.43 -3.73
C VAL A 84 16.06 -12.16 -5.15
N ASN A 85 16.02 -10.92 -5.64
CA ASN A 85 16.44 -10.60 -7.00
C ASN A 85 17.96 -10.71 -7.21
N ASP A 86 18.77 -10.58 -6.15
CA ASP A 86 20.23 -10.72 -6.25
C ASP A 86 20.76 -12.10 -5.80
N LEU A 87 19.86 -13.06 -5.54
CA LEU A 87 20.24 -14.42 -5.18
C LEU A 87 20.57 -15.23 -6.45
N MET A 88 21.81 -15.12 -6.94
CA MET A 88 22.30 -15.95 -8.05
C MET A 88 22.44 -17.41 -7.61
N ILE A 89 21.46 -18.25 -7.96
CA ILE A 89 21.57 -19.72 -7.80
C ILE A 89 22.56 -20.25 -8.84
N LYS A 90 23.80 -20.54 -8.41
CA LYS A 90 24.80 -21.20 -9.24
C LYS A 90 24.75 -22.71 -9.07
N TRP A 91 24.09 -23.39 -10.01
CA TRP A 91 24.10 -24.84 -10.10
C TRP A 91 25.49 -25.35 -10.52
N TYR A 92 26.22 -25.98 -9.59
CA TYR A 92 27.45 -26.70 -9.93
C TYR A 92 27.13 -28.16 -10.25
N ARG A 93 27.52 -28.62 -11.45
CA ARG A 93 27.57 -30.07 -11.73
C ARG A 93 28.75 -30.65 -10.95
N LEU A 94 28.43 -31.43 -9.93
CA LEU A 94 29.42 -32.21 -9.19
C LEU A 94 29.96 -33.33 -10.10
N GLY A 95 31.26 -33.32 -10.35
CA GLY A 95 31.93 -34.40 -11.08
C GLY A 95 31.97 -35.69 -10.26
N PRO A 96 32.19 -36.86 -10.91
CA PRO A 96 32.20 -38.18 -10.26
C PRO A 96 33.27 -38.35 -9.15
N HIS A 97 34.22 -37.41 -9.05
CA HIS A 97 35.28 -37.39 -8.05
C HIS A 97 35.14 -36.26 -7.03
N SER A 98 33.98 -35.59 -6.99
CA SER A 98 33.73 -34.59 -5.95
C SER A 98 33.47 -35.27 -4.60
N PRO A 99 34.02 -34.74 -3.48
CA PRO A 99 33.84 -35.35 -2.17
C PRO A 99 32.36 -35.28 -1.78
N GLY A 100 31.67 -36.42 -1.77
CA GLY A 100 30.24 -36.53 -1.48
C GLY A 100 29.34 -36.85 -2.68
N ALA A 101 29.87 -36.92 -3.91
CA ALA A 101 29.10 -37.48 -5.03
C ALA A 101 28.96 -39.00 -4.84
N PRO A 102 27.74 -39.57 -4.85
CA PRO A 102 27.56 -41.00 -4.79
C PRO A 102 28.18 -41.64 -6.05
N SER A 103 29.06 -42.62 -5.87
CA SER A 103 29.60 -43.39 -6.98
C SER A 103 28.47 -44.16 -7.66
N CYS A 104 28.06 -43.68 -8.83
CA CYS A 104 27.04 -44.34 -9.64
C CYS A 104 27.66 -45.62 -10.26
N SER A 105 27.64 -46.74 -9.54
CA SER A 105 28.08 -48.02 -10.11
C SER A 105 27.26 -49.25 -9.71
N SER A 106 26.09 -49.11 -9.06
CA SER A 106 25.29 -50.31 -8.72
C SER A 106 23.77 -50.22 -8.85
N TRP A 107 23.20 -49.10 -9.29
CA TRP A 107 21.74 -48.93 -9.35
C TRP A 107 21.11 -49.04 -10.76
N TRP A 108 21.89 -49.37 -11.79
CA TRP A 108 21.38 -49.42 -13.18
C TRP A 108 21.31 -50.82 -13.82
N SER A 109 21.36 -51.87 -13.01
CA SER A 109 21.20 -53.26 -13.49
C SER A 109 19.78 -53.81 -13.32
N SER A 110 18.85 -53.06 -12.72
CA SER A 110 17.49 -53.52 -12.40
C SER A 110 16.36 -52.81 -13.16
N ALA A 111 16.67 -51.93 -14.12
CA ALA A 111 15.67 -51.17 -14.90
C ALA A 111 15.72 -51.41 -16.42
N ARG A 112 16.26 -52.55 -16.87
CA ARG A 112 16.26 -52.94 -18.29
C ARG A 112 16.07 -54.45 -18.47
N SER A 113 15.11 -55.01 -17.76
CA SER A 113 14.46 -56.27 -18.13
C SER A 113 13.03 -55.96 -18.56
N SER A 114 12.90 -55.42 -19.79
CA SER A 114 11.79 -55.55 -20.75
C SER A 114 12.18 -54.82 -22.03
#